data_AF-A0A7C3HJ94-F1
#
_entry.id   AF-A0A7C3HJ94-F1
#
_cell.length_a   1.000
_cell.length_b   1.000
_cell.length_c   1.000
_cell.angle_alpha   90.00
_cell.angle_beta   90.00
_cell.angle_gamma   90.00
#
_symmetry.space_group_name_H-M   'P 1'
#
loop_
_entity.id
_entity.type
_entity.pdbx_description
1 polymer ?
#
loop_
_entity_poly.entity_id
_entity_poly.type
_entity_poly.pdbx_seq_one_letter_code
_entity_poly.pdbx_strand_id
1 'polypeptide(L)'
;MVRKRVFIFLPLLALILVAVTSAGVPDRPDPELALDLGLPGSEVGDPVQSGEAALADSNLSLVGRWPYGTCLTVAVRGDTIFLGNGGVLEAVDVSNPRVPVKLGEFTTPGKVR
;
A
#
# COMPACT_ATOMS: atom_id res chain seq x y z
N MET A 1 -35.03 17.30 22.61
CA MET A 1 -35.45 16.37 21.54
C MET A 1 -34.40 16.36 20.44
N VAL A 2 -33.46 15.41 20.46
CA VAL A 2 -32.33 15.33 19.52
C VAL A 2 -32.78 14.50 18.31
N ARG A 3 -32.96 15.15 17.15
CA ARG A 3 -33.29 14.45 15.89
C ARG A 3 -32.04 13.71 15.39
N LYS A 4 -32.19 12.39 15.29
CA LYS A 4 -31.19 11.40 14.87
C LYS A 4 -30.52 11.84 13.56
N ARG A 5 -29.23 12.19 13.61
CA ARG A 5 -28.41 12.41 12.41
C ARG A 5 -27.98 11.05 11.90
N VAL A 6 -28.61 10.69 10.80
CA VAL A 6 -28.55 9.40 10.15
C VAL A 6 -27.14 9.18 9.57
N PHE A 7 -26.45 8.17 10.11
CA PHE A 7 -25.15 7.63 9.71
C PHE A 7 -25.20 6.92 8.32
N ILE A 8 -25.55 7.64 7.25
CA ILE A 8 -25.66 7.04 5.89
C ILE A 8 -24.35 7.05 5.08
N PHE A 9 -23.27 7.71 5.52
CA PHE A 9 -22.03 7.78 4.73
C PHE A 9 -21.05 6.62 4.92
N LEU A 10 -21.20 5.84 6.00
CA LEU A 10 -20.38 4.64 6.25
C LEU A 10 -20.61 3.49 5.23
N PRO A 11 -21.84 3.17 4.79
CA PRO A 11 -22.04 2.13 3.79
C PRO A 11 -21.54 2.52 2.40
N LEU A 12 -21.51 3.81 2.04
CA LEU A 12 -21.09 4.25 0.70
C LEU A 12 -19.58 4.12 0.50
N LEU A 13 -18.77 4.42 1.52
CA LEU A 13 -17.31 4.25 1.48
C LEU A 13 -16.91 2.76 1.49
N ALA A 14 -17.64 1.92 2.24
CA ALA A 14 -17.44 0.48 2.26
C ALA A 14 -17.83 -0.20 0.93
N LEU A 15 -18.91 0.26 0.27
CA LEU A 15 -19.34 -0.26 -1.03
C LEU A 15 -18.34 0.06 -2.16
N ILE A 16 -17.68 1.23 -2.11
CA ILE A 16 -16.63 1.61 -3.07
C ILE A 16 -15.38 0.76 -2.87
N LEU A 17 -15.04 0.38 -1.63
CA LEU A 17 -13.88 -0.46 -1.34
C LEU A 17 -14.09 -1.94 -1.77
N VAL A 18 -15.32 -2.45 -1.64
CA VAL A 18 -15.67 -3.84 -2.04
C VAL A 18 -15.77 -3.99 -3.56
N ALA A 19 -16.17 -2.96 -4.31
CA ALA A 19 -16.25 -3.03 -5.77
C ALA A 19 -14.87 -3.18 -6.44
N VAL A 20 -13.82 -2.58 -5.86
CA VAL A 20 -12.47 -2.55 -6.48
C VAL A 20 -11.72 -3.88 -6.32
N THR A 21 -12.13 -4.75 -5.39
CA THR A 21 -11.44 -6.04 -5.14
C THR A 21 -12.00 -7.23 -5.95
N SER A 22 -13.01 -7.04 -6.80
CA SER A 22 -13.65 -8.14 -7.57
C SER A 22 -13.33 -8.15 -9.06
N ALA A 23 -12.35 -7.37 -9.53
CA ALA A 23 -11.80 -7.56 -10.88
C ALA A 23 -10.98 -8.86 -10.90
N GLY A 24 -11.68 -9.97 -11.16
CA GLY A 24 -11.18 -11.33 -11.15
C GLY A 24 -9.94 -11.52 -12.03
N VAL A 25 -8.94 -12.16 -11.46
CA VAL A 25 -7.92 -12.89 -12.22
C VAL A 25 -8.65 -14.07 -12.87
N PRO A 26 -8.68 -14.19 -14.21
CA PRO A 26 -9.28 -15.34 -14.86
C PRO A 26 -8.51 -16.59 -14.47
N ASP A 27 -9.24 -17.63 -14.07
CA ASP A 27 -8.77 -19.01 -13.88
C ASP A 27 -7.80 -19.36 -15.02
N ARG A 28 -6.53 -19.59 -14.67
CA ARG A 28 -5.62 -20.25 -15.60
C ARG A 28 -5.98 -21.74 -15.57
N PRO A 29 -6.38 -22.35 -16.69
CA PRO A 29 -6.50 -23.79 -16.74
C PRO A 29 -5.12 -24.42 -16.47
N ASP A 30 -5.19 -25.39 -15.56
CA ASP A 30 -4.24 -26.38 -15.10
C ASP A 30 -3.22 -26.89 -16.15
N PRO A 31 -1.97 -27.19 -15.75
CA PRO A 31 -0.93 -27.64 -16.66
C PRO A 31 -1.01 -29.15 -16.90
N GLU A 32 -2.06 -29.62 -17.58
CA GLU A 32 -2.12 -30.99 -18.10
C GLU A 32 -1.67 -31.01 -19.57
N LEU A 33 -0.38 -30.77 -19.79
CA LEU A 33 0.36 -31.19 -20.99
C LEU A 33 1.86 -31.17 -20.68
N ALA A 34 2.22 -31.89 -19.61
CA ALA A 34 3.58 -32.38 -19.45
C ALA A 34 3.82 -33.44 -20.53
N LEU A 35 4.41 -33.04 -21.67
CA LEU A 35 5.16 -33.98 -22.49
C LEU A 35 6.41 -34.37 -21.68
N ASP A 36 6.36 -35.57 -21.13
CA ASP A 36 7.46 -36.27 -20.49
C ASP A 36 8.64 -36.44 -21.48
N LEU A 37 9.58 -35.50 -21.44
CA LEU A 37 10.93 -35.69 -21.96
C LEU A 37 11.89 -35.55 -20.78
N GLY A 38 12.11 -36.67 -20.09
CA GLY A 38 13.03 -36.77 -18.97
C GLY A 38 14.38 -36.11 -19.24
N LEU A 39 14.70 -35.11 -18.42
CA LEU A 39 16.07 -34.63 -18.22
C LEU A 39 16.37 -34.70 -16.71
N PRO A 40 17.39 -35.48 -16.30
CA PRO A 40 17.72 -35.66 -14.90
C PRO A 40 18.56 -34.48 -14.41
N GLY A 41 18.19 -33.96 -13.23
CA GLY A 41 19.11 -33.30 -12.30
C GLY A 41 19.57 -31.88 -12.66
N SER A 42 18.99 -30.90 -11.98
CA SER A 42 19.80 -29.82 -11.41
C SER A 42 19.09 -29.27 -10.18
N GLU A 43 19.61 -29.64 -9.02
CA GLU A 43 19.43 -28.87 -7.78
C GLU A 43 19.81 -27.41 -8.03
N VAL A 44 19.20 -26.50 -7.29
CA VAL A 44 19.81 -25.34 -6.62
C VAL A 44 18.63 -24.47 -6.17
N GLY A 45 18.40 -24.47 -4.86
CA GLY A 45 17.63 -23.41 -4.23
C GLY A 45 18.42 -22.11 -4.29
N ASP A 46 17.70 -21.00 -4.36
CA ASP A 46 17.95 -19.84 -3.51
C ASP A 46 16.68 -18.98 -3.45
N PRO A 47 16.30 -18.45 -2.28
CA PRO A 47 15.13 -17.61 -2.12
C PRO A 47 15.30 -16.31 -2.90
N VAL A 48 14.19 -15.84 -3.48
CA VAL A 48 14.05 -14.55 -4.16
C VAL A 48 14.78 -13.45 -3.39
N GLN A 49 15.93 -13.02 -3.93
CA GLN A 49 16.69 -11.87 -3.46
C GLN A 49 15.95 -10.57 -3.84
N SER A 50 14.78 -10.35 -3.24
CA SER A 50 14.10 -9.06 -3.31
C SER A 50 14.82 -8.09 -2.36
N GLY A 51 15.85 -7.38 -2.84
CA GLY A 51 16.46 -6.32 -2.03
C GLY A 51 17.74 -5.65 -2.53
N GLU A 52 18.65 -6.34 -3.20
CA GLU A 52 19.98 -5.78 -3.49
C GLU A 52 20.52 -6.23 -4.86
N ALA A 53 20.05 -5.61 -5.95
CA ALA A 53 20.65 -5.79 -7.28
C ALA A 53 20.48 -4.52 -8.14
N ALA A 54 20.81 -3.37 -7.56
CA ALA A 54 21.20 -2.14 -8.23
C ALA A 54 21.67 -1.28 -7.06
N LEU A 55 22.97 -1.09 -6.80
CA LEU A 55 23.76 0.00 -7.37
C LEU A 55 25.26 -0.34 -7.31
N ALA A 56 25.68 -1.49 -7.85
CA ALA A 56 27.09 -1.87 -7.87
C ALA A 56 27.84 -1.39 -9.14
N ASP A 57 27.20 -0.61 -10.02
CA ASP A 57 27.81 -0.20 -11.29
C ASP A 57 27.26 1.13 -11.85
N SER A 58 26.84 2.06 -10.98
CA SER A 58 26.29 3.35 -11.44
C SER A 58 27.17 4.53 -11.02
N ASN A 59 27.60 5.33 -12.00
CA ASN A 59 28.15 6.69 -11.83
C ASN A 59 27.08 7.71 -11.38
N LEU A 60 25.98 7.24 -10.76
CA LEU A 60 24.82 8.04 -10.38
C LEU A 60 24.90 8.34 -8.88
N SER A 61 24.74 9.61 -8.52
CA SER A 61 24.51 10.05 -7.15
C SER A 61 23.04 10.41 -6.96
N LEU A 62 22.41 9.91 -5.90
CA LEU A 62 21.05 10.30 -5.55
C LEU A 62 21.00 11.80 -5.25
N VAL A 63 20.27 12.56 -6.07
CA VAL A 63 20.05 14.01 -5.87
C VAL A 63 18.84 14.27 -4.96
N GLY A 64 17.84 13.39 -5.01
CA GLY A 64 16.64 13.52 -4.20
C GLY A 64 15.64 12.39 -4.46
N ARG A 65 14.69 12.23 -3.55
CA ARG A 65 13.63 11.22 -3.64
C ARG A 65 12.29 11.86 -3.29
N TRP A 66 11.28 11.62 -4.12
CA TRP A 66 9.91 11.97 -3.76
C TRP A 66 9.43 11.02 -2.64
N PRO A 67 9.04 11.54 -1.46
CA PRO A 67 8.79 10.67 -0.32
C PRO A 67 7.36 10.13 -0.30
N TYR A 68 6.42 10.79 -0.99
CA TYR A 68 5.03 10.34 -1.04
C TYR A 68 4.85 9.14 -1.97
N GLY A 69 3.90 8.28 -1.60
CA GLY A 69 3.50 7.11 -2.37
C GLY A 69 2.14 6.61 -1.89
N THR A 70 1.87 5.32 -2.09
CA THR A 70 0.64 4.68 -1.61
C THR A 70 0.47 4.87 -0.10
N CYS A 71 -0.73 5.26 0.33
CA CYS A 71 -1.10 5.22 1.75
C CYS A 71 -1.21 3.75 2.18
N LEU A 72 -0.28 3.28 3.00
CA LEU A 72 -0.24 1.89 3.46
C LEU A 72 -0.94 1.69 4.80
N THR A 73 -1.05 2.76 5.59
CA THR A 73 -1.53 2.67 6.97
C THR A 73 -2.20 3.96 7.43
N VAL A 74 -3.15 3.82 8.35
CA VAL A 74 -3.85 4.94 9.00
C VAL A 74 -4.05 4.62 10.48
N ALA A 75 -3.77 5.59 11.34
CA ALA A 75 -4.04 5.51 12.78
C ALA A 75 -4.77 6.76 13.25
N VAL A 76 -5.58 6.65 14.30
CA VAL A 76 -6.37 7.76 14.84
C VAL A 76 -6.16 7.88 16.34
N ARG A 77 -5.94 9.12 16.82
CA ARG A 77 -5.88 9.44 18.24
C ARG A 77 -6.66 10.72 18.52
N GLY A 78 -7.84 10.59 19.12
CA GLY A 78 -8.76 11.72 19.32
C GLY A 78 -9.19 12.29 17.97
N ASP A 79 -9.02 13.60 17.78
CA ASP A 79 -9.34 14.31 16.54
C ASP A 79 -8.17 14.34 15.54
N THR A 80 -7.08 13.61 15.80
CA THR A 80 -5.92 13.57 14.89
C THR A 80 -5.85 12.22 14.17
N ILE A 81 -5.73 12.30 12.84
CA ILE A 81 -5.44 11.16 11.95
C ILE A 81 -3.96 11.19 11.57
N PHE A 82 -3.33 10.03 11.60
CA PHE A 82 -1.97 9.79 11.11
C PHE A 82 -2.04 8.93 9.85
N LEU A 83 -1.45 9.39 8.75
CA LEU A 83 -1.45 8.76 7.43
C LEU A 83 -0.03 8.34 7.05
N GLY A 84 0.15 7.09 6.65
CA GLY A 84 1.43 6.57 6.15
C GLY A 84 1.49 6.63 4.63
N ASN A 85 1.77 7.82 4.08
CA ASN A 85 1.84 8.11 2.65
C ASN A 85 3.22 7.74 2.08
N GLY A 86 3.44 6.46 1.80
CA GLY A 86 4.74 5.97 1.34
C GLY A 86 5.81 6.14 2.43
N GLY A 87 6.80 6.99 2.18
CA GLY A 87 7.85 7.36 3.14
C GLY A 87 7.53 8.61 3.97
N VAL A 88 6.27 9.07 3.98
CA VAL A 88 5.83 10.23 4.77
C VAL A 88 4.79 9.80 5.79
N LEU A 89 5.01 10.14 7.05
CA LEU A 89 3.99 10.15 8.09
C LEU A 89 3.36 11.54 8.13
N GLU A 90 2.07 11.65 7.82
CA GLU A 90 1.33 12.90 7.83
C GLU A 90 0.32 12.92 8.99
N ALA A 91 0.28 13.99 9.75
CA ALA A 91 -0.67 14.21 10.83
C ALA A 91 -1.70 15.26 10.41
N VAL A 92 -2.98 14.94 10.57
CA VAL A 92 -4.11 15.78 10.14
C VAL A 92 -5.09 15.91 11.29
N ASP A 93 -5.44 17.14 11.66
CA ASP A 93 -6.55 17.44 12.54
C ASP A 93 -7.86 17.37 11.75
N VAL A 94 -8.80 16.57 12.26
CA VAL A 94 -10.13 16.37 11.70
C VAL A 94 -11.24 16.77 12.67
N SER A 95 -10.94 17.62 13.66
CA SER A 95 -11.90 18.21 14.60
C SER A 95 -13.11 18.83 13.88
N ASN A 96 -12.88 19.46 12.71
CA ASN A 96 -13.91 19.77 11.73
C ASN A 96 -13.78 18.88 10.49
N PRO A 97 -14.63 17.85 10.32
CA PRO A 97 -14.51 16.92 9.19
C PRO A 97 -14.81 17.56 7.83
N ARG A 98 -15.38 18.78 7.80
CA ARG A 98 -15.56 19.53 6.54
C ARG A 98 -14.30 20.27 6.10
N VAL A 99 -13.38 20.51 7.02
CA VAL A 99 -12.16 21.30 6.80
C VAL A 99 -11.01 20.63 7.57
N PRO A 100 -10.50 19.48 7.08
CA PRO A 100 -9.32 18.85 7.67
C PRO A 100 -8.11 19.77 7.55
N VAL A 101 -7.30 19.85 8.61
CA VAL A 101 -6.11 20.72 8.68
C VAL A 101 -4.87 19.86 8.86
N LYS A 102 -3.91 19.95 7.94
CA LYS A 102 -2.61 19.27 8.10
C LYS A 102 -1.86 19.91 9.27
N LEU A 103 -1.58 19.12 10.30
CA LEU A 103 -0.78 19.53 11.45
C LEU A 103 0.72 19.46 11.15
N GLY A 104 1.13 18.49 10.34
CA GLY A 104 2.53 18.35 9.95
C GLY A 104 2.81 17.05 9.22
N GLU A 105 4.06 16.89 8.82
CA GLU A 105 4.55 15.68 8.16
C GLU A 105 6.00 15.38 8.54
N PHE A 106 6.36 14.11 8.46
CA PHE A 106 7.69 13.61 8.77
C PHE A 106 8.12 12.57 7.74
N THR A 107 9.30 12.76 7.14
CA THR A 107 9.87 11.81 6.18
C THR A 107 10.63 10.71 6.89
N THR A 108 10.25 9.47 6.67
CA THR A 108 10.92 8.28 7.19
C THR A 108 11.91 7.68 6.16
N PRO A 109 12.99 7.01 6.60
CA PRO A 109 13.92 6.34 5.67
C PRO A 109 13.26 5.23 4.84
N GLY A 110 12.23 4.57 5.42
CA GLY A 110 11.47 3.48 4.82
C GLY A 110 10.00 3.83 4.63
N LYS A 111 9.22 2.87 4.12
CA LYS A 111 7.76 3.02 4.01
C LYS A 111 7.10 2.87 5.39
N VAL A 112 6.18 3.76 5.72
CA VAL A 112 5.34 3.69 6.92
C VAL A 112 4.28 2.61 6.71
N ARG A 113 4.12 1.67 7.67
CA ARG A 113 3.20 0.52 7.60
C ARG A 113 2.53 0.30 8.95
#